data_AF-A0A939BN44-F1
#
_entry.id   AF-A0A939BN44-F1
#
_cell.length_a   1.000
_cell.length_b   1.000
_cell.length_c   1.000
_cell.angle_alpha   90.00
_cell.angle_beta   90.00
_cell.angle_gamma   90.00
#
_symmetry.space_group_name_H-M   'P 1'
#
loop_
_entity.id
_entity.type
_entity.pdbx_description
1 polymer ?
#
loop_
_entity_poly.entity_id
_entity_poly.type
_entity_poly.pdbx_seq_one_letter_code
_entity_poly.pdbx_strand_id
1 'polypeptide(L)' 'MKENLKDWRLGFLGFIGFLGVQAFQLNQPSWLLYFSFFSFFSAFRYKKDELKYLGLLGLLGIVLYILSLAGFIVV' A
#
# COMPACT_ATOMS: atom_id res chain seq x y z
N MET A 1 11.70 -3.19 27.24
CA MET A 1 10.26 -3.26 26.91
C MET A 1 10.06 -4.48 26.03
N LYS A 2 9.44 -5.56 26.52
CA LYS A 2 9.14 -6.75 25.70
C LYS A 2 7.97 -6.39 24.78
N GLU A 3 8.26 -5.87 23.59
CA GLU A 3 7.22 -5.67 22.58
C GLU A 3 6.84 -7.04 21.99
N ASN A 4 6.00 -7.75 22.74
CA ASN A 4 5.36 -8.99 22.29
C ASN A 4 4.04 -8.68 21.57
N LEU A 5 4.01 -7.59 20.81
CA LEU A 5 2.82 -7.19 20.08
C LEU A 5 2.96 -7.69 18.66
N LYS A 6 2.26 -8.79 18.41
CA LYS A 6 1.51 -8.99 17.17
C LYS A 6 0.83 -7.66 16.81
N ASP A 7 1.56 -6.76 16.16
CA ASP A 7 1.13 -5.39 15.87
C ASP A 7 0.15 -5.39 14.70
N TRP A 8 -1.04 -5.90 15.01
CA TRP A 8 -2.19 -5.89 14.12
C TRP A 8 -2.52 -4.45 13.69
N ARG A 9 -2.17 -3.45 14.50
CA ARG A 9 -2.32 -2.02 14.21
C ARG A 9 -1.49 -1.60 13.00
N LEU A 10 -0.27 -2.10 12.87
CA LEU A 10 0.57 -1.85 11.70
C LEU A 10 -0.07 -2.45 10.47
N GLY A 11 -0.47 -3.72 10.52
CA GLY A 11 -1.20 -4.34 9.42
C GLY A 11 -2.50 -3.61 9.05
N PHE A 12 -3.21 -3.06 10.05
CA PHE A 12 -4.43 -2.29 9.83
C PHE A 12 -4.20 -1.00 9.04
N LEU A 13 -3.04 -0.35 9.18
CA LEU A 13 -2.68 0.81 8.35
C LEU A 13 -2.66 0.45 6.85
N GLY A 14 -2.48 -0.81 6.50
CA GLY A 14 -2.57 -1.28 5.12
C GLY A 14 -3.91 -1.01 4.45
N PHE A 15 -5.02 -0.94 5.20
CA PHE A 15 -6.33 -0.61 4.65
C PHE A 15 -6.43 0.82 4.10
N ILE A 16 -5.58 1.74 4.56
CA ILE A 16 -5.47 3.09 4.00
C ILE A 16 -5.09 3.02 2.51
N GLY A 17 -4.40 1.95 2.08
CA GLY A 17 -4.06 1.74 0.68
C GLY A 17 -5.25 1.68 -0.27
N PHE A 18 -6.43 1.30 0.19
CA PHE A 18 -7.64 1.32 -0.64
C PHE A 18 -8.06 2.73 -1.07
N LEU A 19 -7.65 3.77 -0.34
CA LEU A 19 -7.87 5.16 -0.78
C LEU A 19 -7.16 5.47 -2.09
N GLY A 20 -6.10 4.73 -2.44
CA GLY A 20 -5.38 4.91 -3.71
C GLY A 20 -6.24 4.64 -4.94
N VAL A 21 -7.33 3.87 -4.82
CA VAL A 21 -8.30 3.67 -5.91
C VAL A 21 -9.01 4.98 -6.30
N GLN A 22 -9.12 5.94 -5.37
CA GLN A 22 -9.71 7.25 -5.67
C GLN A 22 -8.88 8.06 -6.66
N ALA A 23 -7.59 7.73 -6.86
CA ALA A 23 -6.76 8.37 -7.87
C ALA A 23 -7.43 8.35 -9.25
N PHE A 24 -8.06 7.23 -9.62
CA PHE A 24 -8.73 7.02 -10.90
C PHE A 24 -10.04 7.81 -11.06
N GLN A 25 -10.71 8.12 -9.95
CA GLN A 25 -11.96 8.90 -9.98
C GLN A 25 -11.67 10.40 -9.96
N LEU A 26 -10.62 10.81 -9.23
CA LEU A 26 -10.23 12.20 -9.05
C LEU A 26 -9.29 12.71 -10.15
N ASN A 27 -8.79 11.82 -11.03
CA ASN A 27 -7.69 12.09 -11.97
C ASN A 27 -6.47 12.73 -11.29
N GLN A 28 -6.15 12.27 -10.08
CA GLN A 28 -5.08 12.83 -9.25
C GLN A 28 -4.02 11.77 -8.96
N PRO A 29 -2.88 11.80 -9.66
CA PRO A 29 -1.81 10.81 -9.50
C PRO A 29 -1.27 10.73 -8.07
N SER A 30 -1.25 11.84 -7.32
CA SER A 30 -0.79 11.89 -5.93
C SER A 30 -1.48 10.87 -5.03
N TRP A 31 -2.73 10.52 -5.31
CA TRP A 31 -3.47 9.51 -4.55
C TRP A 31 -2.93 8.09 -4.76
N LEU A 32 -2.22 7.79 -5.86
CA LEU A 32 -1.57 6.49 -6.05
C LEU A 32 -0.52 6.21 -4.96
N LEU A 33 0.03 7.26 -4.32
CA LEU A 33 0.93 7.08 -3.19
C LEU A 33 0.26 6.37 -2.01
N TYR A 34 -1.07 6.45 -1.87
CA TYR A 34 -1.77 5.69 -0.84
C TYR A 34 -1.58 4.19 -1.02
N PHE A 35 -1.43 3.67 -2.25
CA PHE A 35 -1.14 2.24 -2.44
C PHE A 35 0.13 1.79 -1.72
N SER A 36 1.11 2.67 -1.51
CA SER A 36 2.31 2.35 -0.71
C SER A 36 1.98 1.83 0.69
N PHE A 37 0.84 2.21 1.28
CA PHE A 37 0.38 1.71 2.56
C PHE A 37 0.10 0.20 2.55
N PHE A 38 -0.18 -0.42 1.39
CA PHE A 38 -0.30 -1.88 1.31
C PHE A 38 0.98 -2.61 1.75
N SER A 39 2.14 -1.94 1.73
CA SER A 39 3.39 -2.43 2.33
C SER A 39 3.20 -2.86 3.80
N PHE A 40 2.33 -2.16 4.55
CA PHE A 40 2.04 -2.46 5.94
C PHE A 40 1.29 -3.79 6.13
N PHE A 41 0.59 -4.31 5.11
CA PHE A 41 0.00 -5.66 5.21
C PHE A 41 1.05 -6.75 5.39
N SER A 42 2.30 -6.51 5.00
CA SER A 42 3.41 -7.42 5.32
C SER A 42 3.63 -7.60 6.81
N ALA A 43 3.17 -6.66 7.65
CA ALA A 43 3.17 -6.82 9.10
C ALA A 43 2.29 -7.98 9.54
N PHE A 44 1.22 -8.33 8.81
CA PHE A 44 0.40 -9.51 9.11
C PHE A 44 1.06 -10.84 8.78
N ARG A 45 2.30 -10.87 8.28
CA ARG A 45 3.06 -12.11 8.05
C ARG A 45 3.09 -13.04 9.26
N TYR A 46 3.04 -12.49 10.48
CA TYR A 46 2.99 -13.28 11.72
C TYR A 46 1.72 -14.13 11.87
N LYS A 47 0.63 -13.81 11.16
CA LYS A 47 -0.59 -14.63 11.12
C LYS A 47 -0.55 -15.66 9.99
N LYS A 48 -0.08 -15.24 8.81
CA LYS A 48 0.08 -16.09 7.62
C LYS A 48 1.24 -15.54 6.79
N ASP A 49 2.23 -16.37 6.48
CA ASP A 49 3.39 -15.97 5.69
C ASP A 49 3.02 -15.40 4.31
N GLU A 50 1.93 -15.90 3.72
CA GLU A 50 1.37 -15.41 2.45
C GLU A 50 1.05 -13.89 2.48
N LEU A 51 0.73 -13.33 3.65
CA LEU A 51 0.40 -11.91 3.78
C LEU A 51 1.62 -11.00 3.57
N LYS A 52 2.84 -11.55 3.60
CA LYS A 52 4.06 -10.84 3.20
C LYS A 52 3.97 -10.33 1.76
N TYR A 53 3.34 -11.09 0.85
CA TYR A 53 3.24 -10.73 -0.56
C TYR A 53 2.29 -9.56 -0.80
N LEU A 54 1.33 -9.31 0.08
CA LEU A 54 0.50 -8.10 -0.01
C LEU A 54 1.34 -6.82 0.13
N GLY A 55 2.51 -6.89 0.77
CA GLY A 55 3.42 -5.75 0.81
C GLY A 55 3.96 -5.35 -0.57
N LEU A 56 4.03 -6.28 -1.53
CA LEU A 56 4.48 -6.00 -2.90
C LEU A 56 3.49 -5.09 -3.65
N LEU A 57 2.20 -5.11 -3.29
CA LEU A 57 1.22 -4.16 -3.83
C LEU A 57 1.60 -2.72 -3.48
N GLY A 58 2.25 -2.52 -2.34
CA GLY A 58 2.76 -1.20 -1.96
C GLY A 58 3.86 -0.69 -2.89
N LEU A 59 4.76 -1.58 -3.32
CA LEU A 59 5.79 -1.24 -4.31
C LEU A 59 5.16 -0.91 -5.67
N LEU A 60 4.16 -1.69 -6.10
CA LEU A 60 3.43 -1.40 -7.33
C LEU A 60 2.79 -0.01 -7.32
N GLY A 61 2.27 0.43 -6.17
CA GLY A 61 1.74 1.79 -6.01
C GLY A 61 2.74 2.89 -6.36
N ILE A 62 3.99 2.73 -5.91
CA ILE A 62 5.07 3.69 -6.18
C ILE A 62 5.44 3.67 -7.67
N VAL A 63 5.54 2.49 -8.26
CA VAL A 63 5.84 2.34 -9.70
C VAL A 63 4.76 3.00 -10.55
N LEU A 64 3.49 2.76 -10.25
CA LEU A 64 2.35 3.38 -10.95
C LEU A 64 2.36 4.90 -10.78
N TYR A 65 2.68 5.41 -9.60
CA TYR A 65 2.81 6.85 -9.36
C TYR A 65 3.90 7.49 -10.24
N ILE A 66 5.08 6.87 -10.30
CA ILE A 66 6.19 7.36 -11.14
C ILE A 66 5.81 7.31 -12.63
N LEU A 67 5.19 6.22 -13.08
CA LEU A 67 4.71 6.07 -14.46
C LEU A 67 3.67 7.14 -14.81
N SER A 68 2.78 7.46 -13.88
CA SER A 68 1.78 8.51 -14.06
C SER A 68 2.41 9.90 -14.13
N LEU A 69 3.38 10.21 -13.25
CA LEU A 69 4.13 11.46 -13.31
C LEU A 69 4.92 11.61 -14.61
N ALA A 70 5.46 10.51 -15.14
CA ALA A 70 6.18 10.50 -16.41
C ALA A 70 5.25 10.56 -17.64
N GLY A 71 3.92 10.55 -17.44
CA GLY A 71 2.92 10.65 -18.51
C GLY A 71 2.69 9.36 -19.29
N PHE A 72 3.18 8.21 -18.81
CA PHE A 72 2.93 6.91 -19.46
C PHE A 72 1.53 6.38 -19.16
N ILE A 73 0.96 6.73 -18.00
CA ILE A 73 -0.36 6.27 -17.55
C ILE A 73 -1.18 7.47 -17.12
N VAL A 74 -2.37 7.60 -17.68
CA VAL A 74 -3.39 8.53 -17.21
C VAL A 74 -4.24 7.82 -16.17
N VAL A 75 -4.40 8.50 -15.04
CA VAL A 75 -5.09 8.05 -13.84
C VAL A 75 -6.14 9.10 -13.57
#